data_AF-A9EXE1-F1
#
_entry.id   AF-A9EXE1-F1
#
_cell.length_a   1.000
_cell.length_b   1.000
_cell.length_c   1.000
_cell.angle_alpha   90.00
_cell.angle_beta   90.00
_cell.angle_gamma   90.00
#
_symmetry.space_group_name_H-M   'P 1'
#
loop_
_entity.id
_entity.type
_entity.pdbx_description
1 polymer ?
#
loop_
_entity_poly.entity_id
_entity_poly.type
_entity_poly.pdbx_seq_one_letter_code
_entity_poly.pdbx_strand_id
1 'polypeptide(L)'
;MTLALVHRRMPLVFTGFRAAFGSIAIFAAVAQAPYQCASEVDPDRRVYEDPSEALYALAERFKASGDRRAQADTLHFLVERYPASRFARMARQDLDALGEAGAPAERPPGDGAR
;
A
#
# COMPACT_ATOMS: atom_id res chain seq x y z
N MET A 1 -39.10 44.82 8.35
CA MET A 1 -39.05 43.34 8.36
C MET A 1 -37.94 42.95 9.35
N THR A 2 -38.26 42.80 10.65
CA THR A 2 -38.44 41.50 11.36
C THR A 2 -37.17 40.62 11.26
N LEU A 3 -36.52 40.13 12.32
CA LEU A 3 -37.00 39.73 13.65
C LEU A 3 -35.81 39.61 14.67
N ALA A 4 -36.05 40.10 15.88
CA ALA A 4 -35.71 39.53 17.20
C ALA A 4 -34.36 38.81 17.44
N LEU A 5 -33.48 39.50 18.19
CA LEU A 5 -32.48 38.90 19.08
C LEU A 5 -33.21 38.39 20.34
N VAL A 6 -33.29 37.08 20.55
CA VAL A 6 -33.75 36.51 21.83
C VAL A 6 -32.71 35.55 22.38
N HIS A 7 -32.20 35.92 23.55
CA HIS A 7 -31.34 35.17 24.45
C HIS A 7 -31.73 33.69 24.59
N ARG A 8 -30.72 32.81 24.55
CA ARG A 8 -30.75 31.58 25.36
C ARG A 8 -29.49 31.46 26.20
N ARG A 9 -29.66 31.71 27.50
CA ARG A 9 -28.79 31.23 28.58
C ARG A 9 -28.84 29.70 28.58
N MET A 10 -27.70 29.04 28.64
CA MET A 10 -27.59 27.63 29.02
C MET A 10 -26.80 27.55 30.32
N PRO A 11 -27.44 27.29 31.48
CA PRO A 11 -26.71 27.05 32.71
C PRO A 11 -26.07 25.66 32.66
N LEU A 12 -24.75 25.66 32.86
CA LEU A 12 -23.97 24.51 33.33
C LEU A 12 -24.59 23.97 34.62
N VAL A 13 -25.20 22.79 34.54
CA VAL A 13 -25.52 21.98 35.72
C VAL A 13 -24.90 20.61 35.48
N PHE A 14 -23.67 20.43 35.96
CA PHE A 14 -22.88 19.22 35.82
C PHE A 14 -22.62 18.63 37.21
N THR A 15 -23.63 17.98 37.80
CA THR A 15 -23.44 17.22 39.04
C THR A 15 -24.52 16.15 39.14
N GLY A 16 -24.11 14.88 39.04
CA GLY A 16 -24.93 13.77 39.55
C GLY A 16 -25.28 12.63 38.58
N PHE A 17 -24.35 12.13 37.76
CA PHE A 17 -24.60 10.91 36.97
C PHE A 17 -23.37 10.01 36.74
N ARG A 18 -22.50 9.84 37.75
CA ARG A 18 -21.23 9.10 37.57
C ARG A 18 -21.22 7.64 38.03
N ALA A 19 -22.28 7.09 38.65
CA ALA A 19 -22.17 5.76 39.27
C ALA A 19 -22.95 4.62 38.60
N ALA A 20 -24.02 4.89 37.83
CA ALA A 20 -24.86 3.82 37.27
C ALA A 20 -24.64 3.53 35.78
N PHE A 21 -24.05 4.46 35.02
CA PHE A 21 -23.87 4.30 33.57
C PHE A 21 -22.57 3.58 33.15
N GLY A 22 -21.65 3.32 34.09
CA GLY A 22 -20.38 2.67 33.77
C GLY A 22 -20.54 1.24 33.26
N SER A 23 -21.51 0.49 33.79
CA SER A 23 -21.72 -0.93 33.47
C SER A 23 -22.41 -1.15 32.10
N ILE A 24 -23.30 -0.24 31.70
CA ILE A 24 -24.06 -0.34 30.44
C ILE A 24 -23.16 0.03 29.24
N ALA A 25 -22.24 0.98 29.40
CA ALA A 25 -21.34 1.42 28.34
C ALA A 25 -20.39 0.30 27.85
N ILE A 26 -20.00 -0.63 28.73
CA ILE A 26 -19.10 -1.74 28.37
C ILE A 26 -19.79 -2.74 27.44
N PHE A 27 -21.06 -3.10 27.69
CA PHE A 27 -21.80 -4.01 26.83
C PHE A 27 -22.07 -3.42 25.44
N ALA A 28 -22.33 -2.10 25.35
CA ALA A 28 -22.47 -1.42 24.07
C ALA A 28 -21.17 -1.42 23.26
N ALA A 29 -20.00 -1.32 23.92
CA ALA A 29 -18.70 -1.33 23.26
C ALA A 29 -18.36 -2.68 22.60
N VAL A 30 -18.80 -3.81 23.17
CA VAL A 30 -18.60 -5.14 22.53
C VAL A 30 -19.61 -5.39 21.41
N ALA A 31 -20.82 -4.85 21.52
CA ALA A 31 -21.85 -4.95 20.48
C ALA A 31 -21.57 -4.10 19.23
N GLN A 32 -20.69 -3.09 19.34
CA GLN A 32 -20.26 -2.21 18.25
C GLN A 32 -18.88 -2.55 17.68
N ALA A 33 -18.22 -3.60 18.18
CA ALA A 33 -17.06 -4.13 17.47
C ALA A 33 -17.56 -4.67 16.11
N PRO A 34 -17.02 -4.20 14.98
CA PRO A 34 -17.43 -4.71 13.68
C PRO A 34 -17.20 -6.23 13.69
N TYR A 35 -18.21 -7.01 13.30
CA TYR A 35 -18.15 -8.48 13.14
C TYR A 35 -17.08 -8.98 12.14
N GLN A 36 -16.13 -8.11 11.75
CA GLN A 36 -15.00 -8.39 10.89
C GLN A 36 -13.97 -9.36 11.50
N CYS A 37 -14.10 -9.70 12.78
CA CYS A 37 -13.29 -10.75 13.42
C CYS A 37 -14.00 -12.11 13.53
N ALA A 38 -15.28 -12.22 13.14
CA ALA A 38 -16.09 -13.43 13.37
C ALA A 38 -16.26 -14.32 12.12
N SER A 39 -15.68 -13.94 10.98
CA SER A 39 -15.71 -14.75 9.76
C SER A 39 -14.37 -15.44 9.58
N GLU A 40 -14.29 -16.72 9.95
CA GLU A 40 -13.24 -17.59 9.44
C GLU A 40 -13.47 -17.74 7.93
N VAL A 41 -12.72 -16.98 7.12
CA VAL A 41 -12.72 -17.14 5.67
C VAL A 41 -12.22 -18.55 5.36
N ASP A 42 -13.13 -19.37 4.81
CA ASP A 42 -12.88 -20.71 4.30
C ASP A 42 -11.53 -20.75 3.57
N PRO A 43 -10.50 -21.42 4.14
CA PRO A 43 -9.15 -21.40 3.59
C PRO A 43 -9.10 -22.00 2.18
N ASP A 44 -10.02 -22.89 1.85
CA ASP A 44 -10.11 -23.57 0.55
C ASP A 44 -10.70 -22.66 -0.55
N ARG A 45 -11.24 -21.49 -0.17
CA ARG A 45 -11.74 -20.47 -1.12
C ARG A 45 -10.76 -19.33 -1.39
N ARG A 46 -9.55 -19.39 -0.83
CA ARG A 46 -8.55 -18.34 -1.02
C ARG A 46 -7.91 -18.47 -2.40
N VAL A 47 -8.10 -17.46 -3.23
CA VAL A 47 -7.29 -17.29 -4.45
C VAL A 47 -5.96 -16.71 -4.01
N TYR A 48 -4.92 -17.53 -3.98
CA TYR A 48 -3.56 -17.07 -3.76
C TYR A 48 -2.98 -16.63 -5.10
N GLU A 49 -2.59 -15.35 -5.20
CA GLU A 49 -1.70 -14.95 -6.28
C GLU A 49 -0.35 -15.65 -6.11
N ASP A 50 0.23 -16.11 -7.21
CA ASP A 50 1.59 -16.63 -7.19
C ASP A 50 2.55 -15.50 -6.75
N PRO A 51 3.32 -15.66 -5.66
CA PRO A 51 4.15 -14.59 -5.12
C PRO A 51 5.13 -14.02 -6.14
N SER A 52 5.62 -14.85 -7.06
CA SER A 52 6.57 -14.41 -8.08
C SER A 52 5.91 -13.57 -9.18
N GLU A 53 4.65 -13.84 -9.51
CA GLU A 53 3.83 -12.99 -10.39
C GLU A 53 3.57 -11.62 -9.77
N ALA A 54 3.12 -11.59 -8.51
CA ALA A 54 2.81 -10.35 -7.80
C ALA A 54 4.05 -9.44 -7.66
N LEU A 55 5.22 -10.02 -7.35
CA LEU A 55 6.47 -9.27 -7.25
C LEU A 55 6.91 -8.72 -8.62
N TYR A 56 6.72 -9.47 -9.70
CA TYR A 56 7.04 -8.97 -11.04
C TYR A 56 6.11 -7.83 -11.44
N ALA A 57 4.81 -7.96 -11.16
CA ALA A 57 3.84 -6.89 -11.40
C ALA A 57 4.17 -5.62 -10.58
N LEU A 58 4.68 -5.76 -9.35
CA LEU A 58 5.15 -4.65 -8.54
C LEU A 58 6.36 -3.95 -9.17
N ALA A 59 7.33 -4.71 -9.69
CA ALA A 59 8.47 -4.16 -10.40
C ALA A 59 8.04 -3.35 -11.66
N GLU A 60 7.08 -3.85 -12.44
CA GLU A 60 6.55 -3.11 -13.58
C GLU A 60 5.80 -1.83 -13.18
N ARG A 61 5.17 -1.80 -12.00
CA ARG A 61 4.61 -0.54 -11.45
C ARG A 61 5.70 0.47 -11.13
N PHE A 62 6.81 0.03 -10.53
CA PHE A 62 7.95 0.92 -10.26
C PHE A 62 8.55 1.46 -11.56
N LYS A 63 8.72 0.62 -12.58
CA LYS A 63 9.11 1.03 -13.93
C LYS A 63 8.18 2.10 -14.50
N ALA A 64 6.87 1.88 -14.44
CA ALA A 64 5.87 2.83 -14.92
C ALA A 64 5.90 4.17 -14.15
N SER A 65 6.24 4.14 -12.86
CA SER A 65 6.43 5.34 -12.03
C SER A 65 7.80 6.01 -12.19
N GLY A 66 8.75 5.38 -12.90
CA GLY A 66 10.12 5.85 -13.06
C GLY A 66 11.05 5.57 -11.87
N ASP A 67 10.60 4.85 -10.84
CA ASP A 67 11.42 4.45 -9.70
C ASP A 67 12.31 3.26 -10.06
N ARG A 68 13.43 3.55 -10.74
CA ARG A 68 14.37 2.52 -11.20
C ARG A 68 15.02 1.75 -10.06
N ARG A 69 15.23 2.39 -8.90
CA ARG A 69 15.86 1.73 -7.76
C ARG A 69 14.92 0.68 -7.16
N ALA A 70 13.67 1.08 -6.88
CA ALA A 70 12.68 0.15 -6.36
C ALA A 70 12.37 -0.98 -7.35
N GLN A 71 12.36 -0.68 -8.65
CA GLN A 71 12.28 -1.70 -9.69
C GLN A 71 13.44 -2.71 -9.57
N ALA A 72 14.69 -2.24 -9.63
CA ALA A 72 15.87 -3.10 -9.59
C ALA A 72 15.93 -3.95 -8.32
N ASP A 73 15.70 -3.34 -7.14
CA ASP A 73 15.70 -4.04 -5.85
C ASP A 73 14.65 -5.16 -5.82
N THR A 74 13.44 -4.90 -6.36
CA THR A 74 12.37 -5.90 -6.45
C THR A 74 12.72 -7.04 -7.40
N LEU A 75 13.30 -6.73 -8.56
CA LEU A 75 13.72 -7.74 -9.54
C LEU A 75 14.85 -8.62 -9.00
N HIS A 76 15.83 -8.04 -8.30
CA HIS A 76 16.89 -8.80 -7.63
C HIS A 76 16.31 -9.76 -6.58
N PHE A 77 15.44 -9.27 -5.72
CA PHE A 77 14.78 -10.10 -4.71
C PHE A 77 13.98 -11.24 -5.35
N LEU A 78 13.26 -10.98 -6.44
CA LEU A 78 12.50 -11.99 -7.18
C LEU A 78 13.42 -13.10 -7.71
N VAL A 79 14.55 -12.73 -8.31
CA VAL A 79 15.53 -13.69 -8.86
C VAL A 79 16.16 -14.52 -7.74
N GLU A 80 16.51 -13.91 -6.62
CA GLU A 80 17.13 -14.58 -5.47
C GLU A 80 16.16 -15.53 -4.79
N ARG A 81 14.92 -15.09 -4.52
CA ARG A 81 13.96 -15.84 -3.73
C ARG A 81 13.19 -16.89 -4.53
N TYR A 82 12.95 -16.64 -5.81
CA TYR A 82 12.14 -17.50 -6.69
C TYR A 82 12.88 -17.85 -8.01
N PRO A 83 14.10 -18.41 -7.96
CA PRO A 83 14.99 -18.53 -9.13
C PRO A 83 14.44 -19.40 -10.26
N ALA A 84 13.57 -20.37 -9.94
CA ALA A 84 12.93 -21.28 -10.89
C ALA A 84 11.62 -20.75 -11.50
N SER A 85 11.12 -19.60 -11.05
CA SER A 85 9.91 -19.00 -11.61
C SER A 85 10.13 -18.53 -13.04
N ARG A 86 9.08 -18.60 -13.88
CA ARG A 86 9.07 -17.97 -15.21
C ARG A 86 9.40 -16.47 -15.13
N PHE A 87 8.99 -15.81 -14.06
CA PHE A 87 9.21 -14.39 -13.83
C PHE A 87 10.66 -14.08 -13.47
N ALA A 88 11.41 -15.02 -12.88
CA ALA A 88 12.84 -14.82 -12.61
C ALA A 88 13.68 -14.77 -13.88
N ARG A 89 13.24 -15.45 -14.95
CA ARG A 89 13.88 -15.31 -16.27
C ARG A 89 13.65 -13.92 -16.87
N MET A 90 12.42 -13.42 -16.80
CA MET A 90 12.08 -12.07 -17.27
C MET A 90 12.80 -10.99 -16.44
N ALA A 91 12.81 -11.14 -15.12
CA ALA A 91 13.49 -10.21 -14.22
C ALA A 91 14.99 -10.07 -14.50
N ARG A 92 15.68 -11.16 -14.85
CA ARG A 92 17.08 -11.12 -15.30
C ARG A 92 17.25 -10.27 -16.57
N GLN A 93 16.37 -10.45 -17.56
CA GLN A 93 16.40 -9.67 -18.80
C GLN A 93 16.14 -8.17 -18.54
N ASP A 94 15.20 -7.85 -17.65
CA ASP A 94 14.90 -6.46 -17.29
C ASP A 94 16.04 -5.80 -16.51
N LEU A 95 16.73 -6.56 -15.64
CA LEU A 95 17.93 -6.09 -14.94
C LEU A 95 19.07 -5.80 -15.91
N ASP A 96 19.29 -6.67 -16.90
CA ASP A 96 20.28 -6.44 -17.95
C ASP A 96 19.96 -5.14 -18.74
N ALA A 97 18.69 -4.95 -19.12
CA ALA A 97 18.23 -3.75 -19.81
C ALA A 97 18.38 -2.46 -18.97
N LEU A 98 18.20 -2.55 -17.65
CA LEU A 98 18.43 -1.43 -16.73
C LEU A 98 19.91 -1.04 -16.66
N GLY A 99 20.83 -2.01 -16.76
CA GLY A 99 22.27 -1.78 -16.84
C GLY A 99 22.68 -1.03 -18.10
N GLU A 100 22.18 -1.47 -19.26
CA GLU A 100 22.44 -0.82 -20.56
C GLU A 100 21.87 0.61 -20.61
N ALA A 101 20.67 0.84 -20.06
CA ALA A 101 20.06 2.16 -20.00
C ALA A 101 20.81 3.16 -19.11
N GLY A 102 21.69 2.69 -18.23
CA GLY A 102 22.55 3.50 -17.37
C GLY A 102 23.94 3.77 -17.96
N ALA A 103 24.33 3.05 -19.01
CA ALA A 103 25.61 3.26 -19.67
C ALA A 103 25.60 4.61 -20.42
N PRO A 104 26.60 5.49 -20.22
CA PRO A 104 26.68 6.73 -20.98
C PRO A 104 26.81 6.38 -22.46
N ALA A 105 25.89 6.91 -23.29
CA ALA A 105 25.92 6.74 -24.74
C ALA A 105 27.30 7.16 -25.25
N GLU A 106 28.05 6.20 -25.78
CA GLU A 106 29.35 6.45 -26.38
C GLU A 106 29.17 7.47 -27.50
N ARG A 107 29.65 8.69 -27.25
CA ARG A 107 29.54 9.80 -28.20
C ARG A 107 30.31 9.35 -29.45
N PRO A 108 29.70 9.31 -30.65
CA PRO A 108 30.39 8.84 -31.84
C PRO A 108 31.67 9.66 -32.03
N PRO A 109 32.78 9.04 -32.43
CA PRO A 109 34.04 9.74 -32.63
C PRO A 109 33.80 10.90 -33.59
N GLY A 110 33.94 12.12 -33.06
CA GLY A 110 33.75 13.33 -33.83
C GLY A 110 34.69 13.30 -35.03
N ASP A 111 34.11 13.46 -36.22
CA ASP A 111 34.82 13.57 -37.48
C ASP A 111 35.69 14.84 -37.44
N GLY A 112 36.89 14.68 -36.90
CA GLY A 112 37.92 15.69 -36.86
C GLY A 112 38.72 15.62 -38.15
N ALA A 113 38.19 16.11 -39.25
CA ALA A 113 38.99 16.42 -40.43
C ALA A 113 38.47 17.70 -41.09
N ARG A 114 39.29 18.75 -40.92
CA ARG A 114 39.29 19.99 -41.70
C ARG A 114 39.60 19.73 -43.17
#